data_AF-A0A2S2CQU9-F1
#
_entry.id   AF-A0A2S2CQU9-F1
#
_cell.length_a   1.000
_cell.length_b   1.000
_cell.length_c   1.000
_cell.angle_alpha   90.00
_cell.angle_beta   90.00
_cell.angle_gamma   90.00
#
_symmetry.space_group_name_H-M   'P 1'
#
loop_
_entity.id
_entity.type
_entity.pdbx_description
1 polymer ?
#
loop_
_entity_poly.entity_id
_entity_poly.type
_entity_poly.pdbx_seq_one_letter_code
_entity_poly.pdbx_strand_id
1 'polypeptide(L)'
;MAQGVPRPAYRAGGGRRSIVALAGALVAVFIVNSLVGLFAIDYARKAEEAQRATETQLIAALDAAREAQVAFKIQVQEWKNLLLRGLDPADYERYMARFAEQEARVAAALASLRARAPGLGIDGGAIDSAIRDHALLGRRYREALGAFDPALPASVATVDRAVRGIDRPLDDAIDALADSAHDRARALQDELGAAADERYLGTRTVAIASMVLGLALVAMAIARAAGKRG
;
A
#
# COMPACT_ATOMS: atom_id res chain seq x y z
N MET A 1 44.89 54.91 69.02
CA MET A 1 45.12 53.64 68.31
C MET A 1 43.79 53.17 67.76
N ALA A 2 43.60 53.22 66.44
CA ALA A 2 42.34 52.88 65.78
C ALA A 2 42.30 51.37 65.48
N GLN A 3 41.28 50.66 65.99
CA GLN A 3 41.03 49.26 65.67
C GLN A 3 40.35 49.17 64.30
N GLY A 4 41.00 48.50 63.35
CA GLY A 4 40.46 48.24 62.02
C GLY A 4 39.39 47.14 62.07
N VAL A 5 38.18 47.47 61.63
CA VAL A 5 37.09 46.50 61.45
C VAL A 5 37.43 45.55 60.28
N PRO A 6 37.34 44.22 60.44
CA PRO A 6 37.58 43.31 59.33
C PRO A 6 36.43 43.40 58.31
N ARG A 7 36.74 43.69 57.04
CA ARG A 7 35.75 43.61 55.95
C ARG A 7 35.58 42.14 55.54
N PRO A 8 34.35 41.62 55.44
CA PRO A 8 34.13 40.28 54.90
C PRO A 8 34.49 40.25 53.41
N ALA A 9 35.38 39.32 53.03
CA ALA A 9 35.69 39.05 51.63
C ALA A 9 34.50 38.32 50.98
N TYR A 10 33.68 39.06 50.23
CA TYR A 10 32.60 38.48 49.45
C TYR A 10 33.19 37.65 48.29
N ARG A 11 33.20 36.32 48.45
CA ARG A 11 33.73 35.37 47.45
C ARG A 11 32.70 35.18 46.33
N ALA A 12 32.58 36.14 45.41
CA ALA A 12 31.58 36.20 44.33
C ALA A 12 31.73 35.16 43.19
N GLY A 13 32.62 34.16 43.30
CA GLY A 13 33.01 33.31 42.16
C GLY A 13 32.24 32.00 41.98
N GLY A 14 31.55 31.50 43.01
CA GLY A 14 31.01 30.14 43.04
C GLY A 14 29.66 29.93 42.32
N GLY A 15 28.78 30.94 42.35
CA GLY A 15 27.41 30.83 41.84
C GLY A 15 27.30 30.85 40.31
N ARG A 16 28.05 31.74 39.65
CA ARG A 16 28.06 31.87 38.18
C ARG A 16 28.52 30.60 37.48
N ARG A 17 29.59 29.95 37.98
CA ARG A 17 30.11 28.69 37.41
C ARG A 17 29.10 27.53 37.52
N SER A 18 28.34 27.45 38.62
CA SER A 18 27.29 26.43 38.76
C SER A 18 26.08 26.66 37.86
N ILE A 19 25.69 27.92 37.63
CA ILE A 19 24.57 28.25 36.74
C ILE A 19 24.92 27.92 35.28
N VAL A 20 26.14 28.26 34.85
CA VAL A 20 26.62 27.94 33.49
C VAL A 20 26.69 26.42 33.27
N ALA A 21 27.15 25.65 34.26
CA ALA A 21 27.19 24.20 34.17
C ALA A 21 25.78 23.57 34.07
N LEU A 22 24.80 24.08 34.83
CA LEU A 22 23.42 23.62 34.77
C LEU A 22 22.77 23.93 33.42
N ALA A 23 22.94 25.15 32.93
CA ALA A 23 22.44 25.56 31.61
C ALA A 23 23.03 24.70 30.49
N GLY A 24 24.35 24.44 30.54
CA GLY A 24 25.01 23.56 29.58
C GLY A 24 24.48 22.13 29.60
N ALA A 25 24.18 21.59 30.79
CA ALA A 25 23.62 20.24 30.91
C ALA A 25 22.19 20.14 30.37
N LEU A 26 21.33 21.15 30.62
CA LEU A 26 19.98 21.20 30.04
C LEU A 26 20.02 21.33 28.51
N VAL A 27 20.94 22.14 27.97
CA VAL A 27 21.17 22.24 26.52
C VAL A 27 21.64 20.91 25.95
N ALA A 28 22.52 20.17 26.64
CA ALA A 28 22.95 18.84 26.22
C ALA A 28 21.77 17.85 26.17
N VAL A 29 20.90 17.83 27.18
CA VAL A 29 19.69 17.00 27.19
C VAL A 29 18.76 17.36 26.02
N PHE A 30 18.59 18.65 25.74
CA PHE A 30 17.80 19.12 24.60
C PHE A 30 18.39 18.66 23.26
N ILE A 31 19.71 18.81 23.07
CA ILE A 31 20.42 18.39 21.87
C ILE A 31 20.28 16.88 21.67
N VAL A 32 20.49 16.07 22.71
CA VAL A 32 20.35 14.61 22.64
C VAL A 32 18.94 14.22 22.22
N ASN A 33 17.90 14.78 22.84
CA ASN A 33 16.51 14.47 22.45
C ASN A 33 16.17 14.98 21.05
N SER A 34 16.73 16.11 20.62
CA SER A 34 16.57 16.61 19.25
C SER A 34 17.20 15.67 18.22
N LEU A 35 18.39 15.12 18.52
CA LEU A 35 19.05 14.13 17.67
C LEU A 35 18.27 12.82 17.61
N VAL A 36 17.73 12.34 18.75
CA VAL A 36 16.83 11.18 18.79
C VAL A 36 15.59 11.43 17.92
N GLY A 37 14.99 12.62 18.00
CA GLY A 37 13.85 13.00 17.18
C GLY A 37 14.18 13.06 15.68
N LEU A 38 15.32 13.62 15.29
CA LEU A 38 15.76 13.64 13.89
C LEU A 38 16.04 12.23 13.36
N PHE A 39 16.68 11.38 14.17
CA PHE A 39 16.90 9.98 13.83
C PHE A 39 15.57 9.23 13.67
N ALA A 40 14.60 9.47 14.54
CA ALA A 40 13.25 8.92 14.45
C ALA A 40 12.58 9.26 13.12
N ILE A 41 12.66 10.54 12.71
CA ILE A 41 12.06 11.04 11.47
C ILE A 41 12.77 10.42 10.26
N ASP A 42 14.10 10.37 10.23
CA ASP A 42 14.86 9.75 9.13
C ASP A 42 14.55 8.26 9.00
N TYR A 43 14.49 7.55 10.13
CA TYR A 43 14.13 6.14 10.18
C TYR A 43 12.70 5.90 9.69
N ALA A 44 11.74 6.72 10.12
CA ALA A 44 10.35 6.66 9.66
C ALA A 44 10.23 6.95 8.16
N ARG A 45 10.96 7.96 7.64
CA ARG A 45 10.96 8.30 6.19
C ARG A 45 11.46 7.15 5.32
N LYS A 46 12.59 6.53 5.70
CA LYS A 46 13.14 5.38 4.97
C LYS A 46 12.19 4.19 4.97
N ALA A 47 11.51 3.96 6.10
CA ALA A 47 10.47 2.96 6.17
C ALA A 47 9.31 3.31 5.23
N GLU A 48 8.75 4.52 5.31
CA GLU A 48 7.65 4.96 4.44
C GLU A 48 7.98 4.86 2.94
N GLU A 49 9.18 5.22 2.51
CA GLU A 49 9.57 5.14 1.10
C GLU A 49 9.48 3.70 0.55
N ALA A 50 9.94 2.71 1.32
CA ALA A 50 9.81 1.30 0.96
C ALA A 50 8.33 0.83 0.95
N GLN A 51 7.51 1.37 1.87
CA GLN A 51 6.09 1.05 1.94
C GLN A 51 5.31 1.64 0.75
N ARG A 52 5.60 2.88 0.35
CA ARG A 52 4.92 3.56 -0.78
C ARG A 52 5.09 2.85 -2.11
N ALA A 53 6.29 2.32 -2.38
CA ALA A 53 6.53 1.55 -3.60
C ALA A 53 5.65 0.29 -3.63
N THR A 54 5.54 -0.40 -2.50
CA THR A 54 4.72 -1.60 -2.34
C THR A 54 3.23 -1.27 -2.46
N GLU A 55 2.77 -0.20 -1.80
CA GLU A 55 1.38 0.28 -1.86
C GLU A 55 0.97 0.67 -3.29
N THR A 56 1.87 1.32 -4.04
CA THR A 56 1.63 1.67 -5.45
C THR A 56 1.47 0.41 -6.31
N GLN A 57 2.31 -0.61 -6.11
CA GLN A 57 2.19 -1.89 -6.81
C GLN A 57 0.88 -2.59 -6.47
N LEU A 58 0.46 -2.53 -5.20
CA LEU A 58 -0.76 -3.13 -4.71
C LEU A 58 -2.01 -2.47 -5.30
N ILE A 59 -2.09 -1.14 -5.30
CA ILE A 59 -3.19 -0.39 -5.93
C ILE A 59 -3.27 -0.76 -7.42
N ALA A 60 -2.14 -0.77 -8.12
CA ALA A 60 -2.12 -1.14 -9.53
C ALA A 60 -2.56 -2.60 -9.78
N ALA A 61 -2.29 -3.52 -8.85
CA ALA A 61 -2.77 -4.90 -8.94
C ALA A 61 -4.29 -5.00 -8.68
N LEU A 62 -4.82 -4.26 -7.70
CA LEU A 62 -6.26 -4.17 -7.45
C LEU A 62 -7.02 -3.61 -8.65
N ASP A 63 -6.49 -2.52 -9.22
CA ASP A 63 -7.06 -1.90 -10.42
C ASP A 63 -7.02 -2.87 -11.61
N ALA A 64 -5.93 -3.61 -11.80
CA ALA A 64 -5.82 -4.61 -12.85
C ALA A 64 -6.82 -5.77 -12.66
N ALA A 65 -6.98 -6.29 -11.44
CA ALA A 65 -7.94 -7.36 -11.17
C ALA A 65 -9.39 -6.89 -11.41
N ARG A 66 -9.72 -5.68 -10.93
CA ARG A 66 -11.04 -5.07 -11.14
C ARG A 66 -11.32 -4.74 -12.59
N GLU A 67 -10.33 -4.23 -13.32
CA GLU A 67 -10.43 -3.97 -14.75
C GLU A 67 -10.70 -5.26 -15.53
N ALA A 68 -9.99 -6.36 -15.21
CA ALA A 68 -10.25 -7.66 -15.83
C ALA A 68 -11.70 -8.11 -15.59
N GLN A 69 -12.19 -7.98 -14.36
CA GLN A 69 -13.57 -8.32 -13.98
C GLN A 69 -14.60 -7.49 -14.76
N VAL A 70 -14.45 -6.16 -14.77
CA VAL A 70 -15.39 -5.26 -15.44
C VAL A 70 -15.37 -5.45 -16.95
N ALA A 71 -14.16 -5.49 -17.56
CA ALA A 71 -14.02 -5.70 -18.99
C ALA A 71 -14.59 -7.06 -19.41
N PHE A 72 -14.42 -8.11 -18.61
CA PHE A 72 -14.99 -9.43 -18.92
C PHE A 72 -16.52 -9.41 -18.89
N LYS A 73 -17.12 -8.78 -17.86
CA LYS A 73 -18.58 -8.62 -17.78
C LYS A 73 -19.11 -7.83 -18.97
N ILE A 74 -18.41 -6.79 -19.40
CA ILE A 74 -18.78 -6.03 -20.61
C ILE A 74 -18.58 -6.89 -21.87
N GLN A 75 -17.49 -7.66 -22.01
CA GLN A 75 -17.26 -8.56 -23.13
C GLN A 75 -18.43 -9.53 -23.33
N VAL A 76 -18.91 -10.17 -22.25
CA VAL A 76 -20.07 -11.06 -22.28
C VAL A 76 -21.36 -10.32 -22.65
N GLN A 77 -21.52 -9.06 -22.24
CA GLN A 77 -22.65 -8.23 -22.66
C GLN A 77 -22.60 -7.87 -24.14
N GLU A 78 -21.43 -7.50 -24.67
CA GLU A 78 -21.27 -7.18 -26.09
C GLU A 78 -21.49 -8.43 -26.96
N TRP A 79 -21.10 -9.61 -26.48
CA TRP A 79 -21.46 -10.88 -27.11
C TRP A 79 -22.99 -11.06 -27.19
N LYS A 80 -23.72 -10.84 -26.09
CA LYS A 80 -25.19 -10.92 -26.08
C LYS A 80 -25.82 -9.87 -27.00
N ASN A 81 -25.28 -8.65 -27.01
CA ASN A 81 -25.75 -7.57 -27.87
C ASN A 81 -25.57 -7.91 -29.35
N LEU A 82 -24.44 -8.54 -29.71
CA LEU A 82 -24.19 -9.06 -31.05
C LEU A 82 -25.25 -10.08 -31.45
N LEU A 83 -25.56 -11.05 -30.58
CA LEU A 83 -26.59 -12.05 -30.90
C LEU A 83 -27.99 -11.43 -31.01
N LEU A 84 -28.32 -10.45 -30.17
CA LEU A 84 -29.64 -9.83 -30.14
C LEU A 84 -29.90 -8.82 -31.29
N ARG A 85 -28.85 -8.16 -31.78
CA ARG A 85 -28.98 -7.04 -32.73
C ARG A 85 -28.19 -7.23 -34.03
N GLY A 86 -27.25 -8.17 -34.06
CA GLY A 86 -26.36 -8.41 -35.20
C GLY A 86 -27.01 -9.04 -36.43
N LEU A 87 -28.34 -9.18 -36.47
CA LEU A 87 -29.05 -9.42 -37.73
C LEU A 87 -28.94 -8.19 -38.65
N ASP A 88 -28.82 -6.99 -38.06
CA ASP A 88 -28.38 -5.80 -38.78
C ASP A 88 -26.85 -5.81 -38.94
N PRO A 89 -26.32 -5.67 -40.17
CA PRO A 89 -24.88 -5.72 -40.42
C PRO A 89 -24.08 -4.63 -39.70
N ALA A 90 -24.64 -3.42 -39.52
CA ALA A 90 -23.92 -2.34 -38.86
C ALA A 90 -23.82 -2.59 -37.34
N ASP A 91 -24.90 -3.10 -36.73
CA ASP A 91 -24.86 -3.54 -35.33
C ASP A 91 -23.94 -4.75 -35.12
N TYR A 92 -23.90 -5.71 -36.05
CA TYR A 92 -22.98 -6.85 -35.99
C TYR A 92 -21.53 -6.39 -35.88
N GLU A 93 -21.07 -5.56 -36.84
CA GLU A 93 -19.71 -5.04 -36.88
C GLU A 93 -19.39 -4.24 -35.61
N ARG A 94 -20.33 -3.40 -35.16
CA ARG A 94 -20.18 -2.59 -33.95
C ARG A 94 -19.98 -3.43 -32.70
N TYR A 95 -20.86 -4.41 -32.45
CA TYR A 95 -20.78 -5.25 -31.25
C TYR A 95 -19.62 -6.23 -31.31
N MET A 96 -19.22 -6.68 -32.52
CA MET A 96 -18.02 -7.50 -32.72
C MET A 96 -16.75 -6.73 -32.37
N ALA A 97 -16.63 -5.49 -32.85
CA ALA A 97 -15.49 -4.64 -32.56
C ALA A 97 -15.37 -4.37 -31.05
N ARG A 98 -16.50 -4.08 -30.38
CA ARG A 98 -16.54 -3.87 -28.93
C ARG A 98 -16.22 -5.14 -28.14
N PHE A 99 -16.70 -6.30 -28.59
CA PHE A 99 -16.33 -7.58 -27.99
C PHE A 99 -14.81 -7.80 -28.05
N ALA A 100 -14.18 -7.58 -29.21
CA ALA A 100 -12.74 -7.73 -29.38
C ALA A 100 -11.94 -6.70 -28.56
N GLU A 101 -12.44 -5.46 -28.45
CA GLU A 101 -11.85 -4.43 -27.59
C GLU A 101 -11.83 -4.88 -26.12
N GLN A 102 -12.96 -5.38 -25.61
CA GLN A 102 -13.02 -5.87 -24.23
C GLN A 102 -12.18 -7.13 -24.03
N GLU A 103 -12.14 -8.04 -25.01
CA GLU A 103 -11.25 -9.20 -24.98
C GLU A 103 -9.78 -8.77 -24.79
N ALA A 104 -9.32 -7.76 -25.54
CA ALA A 104 -7.98 -7.22 -25.39
C ALA A 104 -7.76 -6.55 -24.02
N ARG A 105 -8.76 -5.84 -23.49
CA ARG A 105 -8.69 -5.22 -22.15
C ARG A 105 -8.57 -6.26 -21.03
N VAL A 106 -9.35 -7.35 -21.09
CA VAL A 106 -9.23 -8.46 -20.13
C VAL A 106 -7.83 -9.06 -20.18
N ALA A 107 -7.32 -9.36 -21.39
CA ALA A 107 -6.00 -9.94 -21.55
C ALA A 107 -4.89 -9.02 -21.00
N ALA A 108 -4.96 -7.72 -21.30
CA ALA A 108 -4.01 -6.73 -20.81
C ALA A 108 -4.07 -6.59 -19.27
N ALA A 109 -5.27 -6.58 -18.70
CA ALA A 109 -5.48 -6.47 -17.27
C ALA A 109 -4.95 -7.71 -16.51
N LEU A 110 -5.24 -8.92 -16.99
CA LEU A 110 -4.71 -10.15 -16.41
C LEU A 110 -3.18 -10.24 -16.54
N ALA A 111 -2.60 -9.82 -17.66
CA ALA A 111 -1.15 -9.75 -17.82
C ALA A 111 -0.51 -8.72 -16.87
N SER A 112 -1.16 -7.57 -16.68
CA SER A 112 -0.73 -6.53 -15.74
C SER A 112 -0.75 -7.03 -14.29
N LEU A 113 -1.81 -7.75 -13.90
CA LEU A 113 -1.92 -8.41 -12.59
C LEU A 113 -0.82 -9.46 -12.41
N ARG A 114 -0.59 -10.30 -13.43
CA ARG A 114 0.42 -11.36 -13.41
C ARG A 114 1.85 -10.83 -13.21
N ALA A 115 2.16 -9.68 -13.82
CA ALA A 115 3.47 -9.04 -13.69
C ALA A 115 3.75 -8.55 -12.25
N ARG A 116 2.70 -8.24 -11.49
CA ARG A 116 2.79 -7.69 -10.12
C ARG A 116 2.69 -8.77 -9.05
N ALA A 117 2.08 -9.90 -9.37
CA ALA A 117 1.83 -11.00 -8.44
C ALA A 117 3.05 -11.44 -7.61
N PRO A 118 4.28 -11.62 -8.16
CA PRO A 118 5.43 -12.08 -7.40
C PRO A 118 5.84 -11.13 -6.26
N GLY A 119 5.73 -9.81 -6.47
CA GLY A 119 6.09 -8.80 -5.48
C GLY A 119 5.03 -8.60 -4.40
N LEU A 120 3.82 -9.12 -4.61
CA LEU A 120 2.67 -8.94 -3.72
C LEU A 120 2.27 -10.23 -3.01
N GLY A 121 2.84 -11.38 -3.35
CA GLY A 121 2.44 -12.68 -2.79
C GLY A 121 1.05 -13.13 -3.26
N ILE A 122 0.63 -12.70 -4.46
CA ILE A 122 -0.60 -13.18 -5.12
C ILE A 122 -0.26 -14.46 -5.88
N ASP A 123 -1.17 -15.44 -5.90
CA ASP A 123 -0.96 -16.69 -6.63
C ASP A 123 -0.91 -16.45 -8.16
N GLY A 124 0.30 -16.58 -8.71
CA GLY A 124 0.52 -16.50 -10.16
C GLY A 124 -0.15 -17.64 -10.94
N GLY A 125 -0.35 -18.81 -10.33
CA GLY A 125 -0.93 -19.99 -10.96
C GLY A 125 -2.39 -19.78 -11.35
N ALA A 126 -3.20 -19.24 -10.44
CA ALA A 126 -4.59 -18.88 -10.70
C ALA A 126 -4.71 -17.84 -11.84
N ILE A 127 -3.84 -16.82 -11.86
CA ILE A 127 -3.83 -15.80 -12.92
C ILE A 127 -3.44 -16.43 -14.26
N ASP A 128 -2.42 -17.29 -14.28
CA ASP A 128 -2.00 -17.99 -15.50
C ASP A 128 -3.11 -18.92 -16.05
N SER A 129 -3.94 -19.51 -15.18
CA SER A 129 -5.13 -20.26 -15.62
C SER A 129 -6.16 -19.34 -16.24
N ALA A 130 -6.53 -18.24 -15.57
CA ALA A 130 -7.52 -17.30 -16.08
C ALA A 130 -7.12 -16.74 -17.46
N ILE A 131 -5.84 -16.46 -17.69
CA ILE A 131 -5.32 -16.03 -19.00
C ILE A 131 -5.57 -17.11 -20.08
N ARG A 132 -5.25 -18.37 -19.78
CA ARG A 132 -5.46 -19.47 -20.75
C ARG A 132 -6.95 -19.73 -21.00
N ASP A 133 -7.74 -19.71 -19.95
CA ASP A 133 -9.18 -19.98 -20.00
C ASP A 133 -9.92 -18.87 -20.74
N HIS A 134 -9.52 -17.60 -20.55
CA HIS A 134 -10.01 -16.45 -21.32
C HIS A 134 -9.70 -16.58 -22.82
N ALA A 135 -8.45 -16.92 -23.17
CA ALA A 135 -8.07 -17.13 -24.56
C ALA A 135 -8.83 -18.31 -25.21
N LEU A 136 -9.10 -19.37 -24.45
CA LEU A 136 -9.92 -20.50 -24.91
C LEU A 136 -11.38 -20.09 -25.11
N LEU A 137 -11.95 -19.37 -24.15
CA LEU A 137 -13.33 -18.88 -24.22
C LEU A 137 -13.55 -18.01 -25.46
N GLY A 138 -12.64 -17.08 -25.73
CA GLY A 138 -12.69 -16.24 -26.93
C GLY A 138 -12.72 -17.04 -28.24
N ARG A 139 -11.93 -18.13 -28.33
CA ARG A 139 -11.97 -19.04 -29.49
C ARG A 139 -13.33 -19.73 -29.61
N ARG A 140 -13.88 -20.23 -28.50
CA ARG A 140 -15.19 -20.90 -28.50
C ARG A 140 -16.32 -19.97 -28.95
N TYR A 141 -16.28 -18.70 -28.57
CA TYR A 141 -17.22 -17.69 -29.08
C TYR A 141 -17.11 -17.53 -30.60
N ARG A 142 -15.90 -17.33 -31.13
CA ARG A 142 -15.67 -17.21 -32.58
C ARG A 142 -16.06 -18.47 -33.36
N GLU A 143 -15.78 -19.65 -32.82
CA GLU A 143 -16.20 -20.93 -33.42
C GLU A 143 -17.73 -21.04 -33.51
N ALA A 144 -18.44 -20.64 -32.45
CA ALA A 144 -19.90 -20.67 -32.43
C ALA A 144 -20.54 -19.71 -33.46
N LEU A 145 -19.89 -18.59 -33.77
CA LEU A 145 -20.34 -17.68 -34.83
C LEU A 145 -20.32 -18.30 -36.23
N GLY A 146 -19.62 -19.42 -36.44
CA GLY A 146 -19.70 -20.16 -37.70
C GLY A 146 -21.12 -20.65 -38.03
N ALA A 147 -22.00 -20.76 -37.04
CA ALA A 147 -23.41 -21.09 -37.21
C ALA A 147 -24.34 -19.86 -37.30
N PHE A 148 -23.79 -18.64 -37.26
CA PHE A 148 -24.55 -17.40 -37.36
C PHE A 148 -24.85 -17.09 -38.83
N ASP A 149 -26.14 -16.99 -39.17
CA ASP A 149 -26.61 -16.57 -40.48
C ASP A 149 -27.56 -15.35 -40.31
N PRO A 150 -27.15 -14.14 -40.77
CA PRO A 150 -27.97 -12.94 -40.71
C PRO A 150 -29.30 -13.06 -41.47
N ALA A 151 -29.37 -13.91 -42.51
CA ALA A 151 -30.59 -14.13 -43.28
C ALA A 151 -31.60 -15.05 -42.56
N LEU A 152 -31.15 -15.75 -41.52
CA LEU A 152 -31.97 -16.69 -40.75
C LEU A 152 -32.02 -16.27 -39.27
N PRO A 153 -33.07 -15.55 -38.82
CA PRO A 153 -33.19 -15.12 -37.42
C PRO A 153 -33.12 -16.25 -36.38
N ALA A 154 -33.45 -17.49 -36.77
CA ALA A 154 -33.32 -18.66 -35.90
C ALA A 154 -31.86 -19.06 -35.61
N SER A 155 -30.88 -18.59 -36.40
CA SER A 155 -29.45 -18.83 -36.19
C SER A 155 -28.97 -18.28 -34.84
N VAL A 156 -29.54 -17.15 -34.38
CA VAL A 156 -29.27 -16.53 -33.07
C VAL A 156 -29.45 -17.52 -31.92
N ALA A 157 -30.58 -18.24 -31.90
CA ALA A 157 -30.89 -19.20 -30.86
C ALA A 157 -29.98 -20.44 -30.91
N THR A 158 -29.49 -20.81 -32.09
CA THR A 158 -28.52 -21.90 -32.27
C THR A 158 -27.17 -21.50 -31.68
N VAL A 159 -26.68 -20.31 -32.00
CA VAL A 159 -25.40 -19.78 -31.49
C VAL A 159 -25.46 -19.58 -29.98
N ASP A 160 -26.50 -18.92 -29.45
CA ASP A 160 -26.67 -18.71 -28.00
C ASP A 160 -26.65 -20.03 -27.23
N ARG A 161 -27.35 -21.06 -27.73
CA ARG A 161 -27.41 -22.37 -27.10
C ARG A 161 -26.06 -23.08 -27.08
N ALA A 162 -25.24 -22.92 -28.13
CA ALA A 162 -23.93 -23.56 -28.23
C ALA A 162 -22.93 -23.04 -27.19
N VAL A 163 -23.07 -21.78 -26.77
CA VAL A 163 -22.15 -21.12 -25.82
C VAL A 163 -22.81 -20.80 -24.48
N ARG A 164 -23.99 -21.35 -24.20
CA ARG A 164 -24.73 -20.99 -22.99
C ARG A 164 -23.95 -21.40 -21.73
N GLY A 165 -23.53 -20.42 -20.96
CA GLY A 165 -22.90 -20.59 -19.65
C GLY A 165 -21.44 -21.06 -19.70
N ILE A 166 -20.80 -21.09 -20.87
CA ILE A 166 -19.37 -21.45 -20.98
C ILE A 166 -18.45 -20.39 -20.34
N ASP A 167 -18.98 -19.19 -20.13
CA ASP A 167 -18.33 -18.03 -19.50
C ASP A 167 -18.30 -18.11 -17.97
N ARG A 168 -19.24 -18.82 -17.34
CA ARG A 168 -19.40 -18.84 -15.88
C ARG A 168 -18.14 -19.26 -15.11
N PRO A 169 -17.43 -20.35 -15.49
CA PRO A 169 -16.22 -20.73 -14.76
C PRO A 169 -15.13 -19.66 -14.78
N LEU A 170 -15.05 -18.88 -15.87
CA LEU A 170 -14.09 -17.79 -15.98
C LEU A 170 -14.55 -16.55 -15.21
N ASP A 171 -15.85 -16.25 -15.20
CA ASP A 171 -16.42 -15.18 -14.35
C ASP A 171 -16.09 -15.42 -12.88
N ASP A 172 -16.36 -16.64 -12.40
CA ASP A 172 -16.06 -17.06 -11.02
C ASP A 172 -14.55 -16.99 -10.73
N ALA A 173 -13.69 -17.39 -11.68
CA ALA A 173 -12.24 -17.34 -11.51
C ALA A 173 -11.71 -15.90 -11.45
N ILE A 174 -12.21 -14.99 -12.29
CA ILE A 174 -11.81 -13.58 -12.28
C ILE A 174 -12.33 -12.87 -11.02
N ASP A 175 -13.56 -13.17 -10.59
CA ASP A 175 -14.11 -12.68 -9.33
C ASP A 175 -13.24 -13.13 -8.14
N ALA A 176 -12.85 -14.41 -8.09
CA ALA A 176 -11.96 -14.93 -7.04
C ALA A 176 -10.55 -14.29 -7.06
N LEU A 177 -10.02 -13.96 -8.24
CA LEU A 177 -8.75 -13.23 -8.36
C LEU A 177 -8.86 -11.80 -7.79
N ALA A 178 -9.98 -11.11 -8.05
CA ALA A 178 -10.23 -9.78 -7.51
C ALA A 178 -10.40 -9.78 -5.99
N ASP A 179 -11.06 -10.80 -5.45
CA ASP A 179 -11.20 -11.00 -4.00
C ASP A 179 -9.85 -11.32 -3.35
N SER A 180 -9.06 -12.24 -3.94
CA SER A 180 -7.72 -12.58 -3.43
C SER A 180 -6.78 -11.38 -3.44
N ALA A 181 -6.84 -10.53 -4.48
CA ALA A 181 -6.06 -9.30 -4.52
C ALA A 181 -6.49 -8.32 -3.42
N HIS A 182 -7.79 -8.18 -3.15
CA HIS A 182 -8.32 -7.37 -2.05
C HIS A 182 -7.90 -7.88 -0.68
N ASP A 183 -7.98 -9.18 -0.44
CA ASP A 183 -7.60 -9.78 0.83
C ASP A 183 -6.10 -9.59 1.08
N ARG A 184 -5.27 -9.77 0.04
CA ARG A 184 -3.83 -9.51 0.15
C ARG A 184 -3.54 -8.04 0.42
N ALA A 185 -4.32 -7.13 -0.18
CA ALA A 185 -4.18 -5.71 0.07
C ALA A 185 -4.45 -5.34 1.53
N ARG A 186 -5.54 -5.87 2.11
CA ARG A 186 -5.88 -5.65 3.51
C ARG A 186 -4.82 -6.22 4.44
N ALA A 187 -4.40 -7.47 4.22
CA ALA A 187 -3.36 -8.10 5.01
C ALA A 187 -2.05 -7.27 5.00
N LEU A 188 -1.65 -6.77 3.83
CA LEU A 188 -0.46 -5.94 3.72
C LEU A 188 -0.63 -4.59 4.44
N GLN A 189 -1.79 -3.94 4.33
CA GLN A 189 -2.07 -2.71 5.08
C GLN A 189 -1.98 -2.93 6.60
N ASP A 190 -2.51 -4.05 7.10
CA ASP A 190 -2.43 -4.42 8.51
C ASP A 190 -0.97 -4.69 8.95
N GLU A 191 -0.19 -5.43 8.15
CA GLU A 191 1.24 -5.68 8.39
C GLU A 191 2.04 -4.36 8.46
N LEU A 192 1.76 -3.43 7.54
CA LEU A 192 2.42 -2.12 7.46
C LEU A 192 2.04 -1.22 8.63
N GLY A 193 0.78 -1.27 9.08
CA GLY A 193 0.29 -0.56 10.25
C GLY A 193 0.94 -1.05 11.55
N ALA A 194 0.96 -2.37 11.76
CA ALA A 194 1.61 -2.99 12.92
C ALA A 194 3.11 -2.64 13.00
N ALA A 195 3.81 -2.69 11.86
CA ALA A 195 5.21 -2.30 11.78
C ALA A 195 5.41 -0.80 12.08
N ALA A 196 4.48 0.08 11.67
CA ALA A 196 4.54 1.50 12.01
C ALA A 196 4.36 1.74 13.52
N ASP A 197 3.41 1.04 14.14
CA ASP A 197 3.15 1.13 15.59
C ASP A 197 4.35 0.65 16.42
N GLU A 198 4.97 -0.46 16.05
CA GLU A 198 6.16 -0.97 16.74
C GLU A 198 7.33 0.04 16.68
N ARG A 199 7.58 0.62 15.49
CA ARG A 199 8.60 1.67 15.30
C ARG A 199 8.30 2.91 16.13
N TYR A 200 7.04 3.33 16.18
CA TYR A 200 6.61 4.45 16.99
C TYR A 200 6.85 4.19 18.48
N LEU A 201 6.43 3.03 19.00
CA LEU A 201 6.59 2.67 20.41
C LEU A 201 8.07 2.55 20.81
N GLY A 202 8.90 1.93 19.97
CA GLY A 202 10.34 1.81 20.22
C GLY A 202 11.01 3.17 20.32
N THR A 203 10.74 4.05 19.35
CA THR A 203 11.36 5.38 19.32
C THR A 203 10.85 6.28 20.46
N ARG A 204 9.56 6.19 20.78
CA ARG A 204 8.96 6.86 21.94
C ARG A 204 9.61 6.41 23.25
N THR A 205 9.85 5.11 23.41
CA THR A 205 10.50 4.55 24.61
C THR A 205 11.92 5.07 24.76
N VAL A 206 12.70 5.09 23.67
CA VAL A 206 14.07 5.63 23.66
C VAL A 206 14.07 7.12 24.02
N ALA A 207 13.18 7.92 23.44
CA ALA A 207 13.08 9.35 23.73
C ALA A 207 12.72 9.63 25.21
N ILE A 208 11.76 8.88 25.77
CA ILE A 208 11.38 9.01 27.18
C ILE A 208 12.55 8.58 28.08
N ALA A 209 13.20 7.46 27.77
CA ALA A 209 14.35 6.98 28.54
C ALA A 209 15.53 7.95 28.51
N SER A 210 15.86 8.55 27.35
CA SER A 210 16.90 9.57 27.23
C SER A 210 16.56 10.84 28.00
N MET A 211 15.29 11.25 28.00
CA MET A 211 14.82 12.41 28.77
C MET A 211 14.96 12.16 30.29
N VAL A 212 14.46 11.02 30.78
CA VAL A 212 14.52 10.66 32.21
C VAL A 212 15.97 10.55 32.68
N LEU A 213 16.82 9.85 31.92
CA LEU A 213 18.24 9.71 32.25
C LEU A 213 18.96 11.08 32.26
N GLY A 214 18.70 11.92 31.26
CA GLY A 214 19.26 13.27 31.19
C GLY A 214 18.89 14.13 32.40
N LEU A 215 17.61 14.14 32.78
CA LEU A 215 17.14 14.88 33.95
C LEU A 215 17.71 14.32 35.27
N ALA A 216 17.83 12.99 35.41
CA ALA A 216 18.41 12.36 36.58
C ALA A 216 19.89 12.73 36.76
N LEU A 217 20.67 12.76 35.67
CA LEU A 217 22.08 13.19 35.69
C LEU A 217 22.22 14.67 36.08
N VAL A 218 21.33 15.53 35.57
CA VAL A 218 21.26 16.95 35.96
C VAL A 218 20.96 17.09 37.46
N ALA A 219 19.95 16.37 37.97
CA ALA A 219 19.59 16.40 39.38
C ALA A 219 20.74 15.92 40.28
N MET A 220 21.43 14.83 39.91
CA MET A 220 22.57 14.31 40.63
C MET A 220 23.75 15.30 40.66
N ALA A 221 24.00 16.01 39.57
CA ALA A 221 25.02 17.06 39.50
C ALA A 221 24.69 18.24 40.43
N ILE A 222 23.42 18.65 40.50
CA ILE A 222 22.96 19.70 41.42
C ILE A 222 23.16 19.27 42.88
N ALA A 223 22.72 18.05 43.24
CA ALA A 223 22.84 17.53 44.60
C ALA A 223 24.30 17.47 45.07
N ARG A 224 25.22 17.01 44.20
CA ARG A 224 26.65 16.96 44.50
C ARG A 224 27.28 18.35 44.63
N ALA A 225 26.82 19.33 43.87
CA ALA A 225 27.28 20.72 43.98
C ALA A 225 26.79 21.40 45.26
N ALA A 226 25.58 21.07 45.73
CA ALA A 226 25.05 21.55 47.01
C ALA A 226 25.78 20.95 48.21
N GLY A 227 26.04 19.63 48.21
CA GLY A 227 26.74 18.95 49.31
C GLY A 227 28.22 19.34 49.48
N LYS A 228 28.87 19.90 48.45
CA LYS A 228 30.24 20.46 48.57
C LYS A 228 30.28 21.87 49.18
N ARG A 229 29.14 22.52 49.38
CA ARG A 229 29.03 23.91 49.88
C ARG A 229 28.63 23.99 51.35
N GLY A 230 28.13 22.91 51.95
CA GLY A 230 27.90 22.77 53.39
C GLY A 230 29.10 22.16 54.09
#